data_AF-A0A965GUT4-F1
#
_entry.id   AF-A0A965GUT4-F1
#
_cell.length_a   1.000
_cell.length_b   1.000
_cell.length_c   1.000
_cell.angle_alpha   90.00
_cell.angle_beta   90.00
_cell.angle_gamma   90.00
#
_symmetry.space_group_name_H-M   'P 1'
#
loop_
_entity.id
_entity.type
_entity.pdbx_description
1 polymer ?
#
loop_
_entity_poly.entity_id
_entity_poly.type
_entity_poly.pdbx_seq_one_letter_code
_entity_poly.pdbx_strand_id
1 'polypeptide(L)'
;MINIPNALTLLRALGVPLFLYLFLIADKPVLSFIVIAVGGVTDYLDGKIARALNQTSEFGAKFDPSVDRLYIASVILALASKDYLPWSLVIAIIARDFILLLVVIYQKIRKVPFLEVTYLGKAATFNLLYAFPFLLLKDTN
;
A
#
# COMPACT_ATOMS: atom_id res chain seq x y z
N MET A 1 -20.99 12.20 -9.69
CA MET A 1 -20.02 12.62 -10.74
C MET A 1 -18.72 11.88 -10.48
N ILE A 2 -18.11 11.29 -11.51
CA ILE A 2 -16.83 10.59 -11.36
C ILE A 2 -15.76 11.67 -11.17
N ASN A 3 -15.30 11.84 -9.93
CA ASN A 3 -14.22 12.76 -9.63
C ASN A 3 -12.89 12.05 -9.91
N ILE A 4 -11.89 12.80 -10.39
CA ILE A 4 -10.53 12.31 -10.69
C ILE A 4 -9.99 11.38 -9.58
N PRO A 5 -10.09 11.71 -8.28
CA PRO A 5 -9.61 10.82 -7.20
C PRO A 5 -10.30 9.45 -7.18
N ASN A 6 -11.60 9.40 -7.52
CA ASN A 6 -12.36 8.16 -7.47
C ASN A 6 -11.99 7.22 -8.63
N ALA A 7 -11.70 7.78 -9.81
CA ALA A 7 -11.22 7.00 -10.95
C ALA A 7 -9.85 6.37 -10.64
N LEU A 8 -8.99 7.10 -9.95
CA LEU A 8 -7.66 6.67 -9.54
C LEU A 8 -7.67 5.57 -8.48
N THR A 9 -8.48 5.72 -7.44
CA THR A 9 -8.69 4.66 -6.44
C THR A 9 -9.23 3.38 -7.10
N LEU A 10 -10.12 3.50 -8.09
CA LEU A 10 -10.63 2.38 -8.89
C LEU A 10 -9.55 1.72 -9.75
N LEU A 11 -8.73 2.53 -10.42
CA LEU A 11 -7.62 2.04 -11.25
C LEU A 11 -6.59 1.28 -10.41
N ARG A 12 -6.30 1.77 -9.20
CA ARG A 12 -5.43 1.09 -8.22
C ARG A 12 -6.05 -0.23 -7.73
N ALA A 13 -7.35 -0.23 -7.44
CA ALA A 13 -8.07 -1.44 -7.05
C ALA A 13 -8.06 -2.50 -8.16
N LEU A 14 -8.10 -2.11 -9.43
CA LEU A 14 -7.94 -3.01 -10.59
C LEU A 14 -6.48 -3.43 -10.81
N GLY A 15 -5.51 -2.61 -10.41
CA GLY A 15 -4.09 -2.96 -10.43
C GLY A 15 -3.72 -4.12 -9.50
N VAL A 16 -4.44 -4.30 -8.39
CA VAL A 16 -4.23 -5.41 -7.43
C VAL A 16 -4.43 -6.80 -8.07
N PRO A 17 -5.60 -7.15 -8.63
CA PRO A 17 -5.80 -8.45 -9.27
C PRO A 17 -4.89 -8.64 -10.48
N LEU A 18 -4.57 -7.57 -11.23
CA LEU A 18 -3.62 -7.65 -12.34
C LEU A 18 -2.21 -8.01 -11.85
N PHE A 19 -1.74 -7.38 -10.77
CA PHE A 19 -0.47 -7.73 -10.13
C PHE A 19 -0.45 -9.19 -9.66
N LEU A 20 -1.48 -9.63 -8.94
CA LEU A 20 -1.58 -11.00 -8.44
C LEU A 20 -1.56 -12.01 -9.59
N TYR A 21 -2.28 -11.74 -10.68
CA TYR A 21 -2.26 -12.58 -11.87
C TYR A 21 -0.87 -12.64 -12.51
N LEU A 22 -0.22 -11.49 -12.73
CA LEU A 22 1.09 -11.43 -13.38
C LEU A 22 2.18 -12.09 -12.54
N PHE A 23 2.12 -11.96 -11.22
CA PHE A 23 3.13 -12.47 -10.30
C PHE A 23 2.94 -13.95 -9.95
N LEU A 24 1.69 -14.38 -9.68
CA LEU A 24 1.41 -15.74 -9.21
C LEU A 24 1.15 -16.72 -10.35
N ILE A 25 0.48 -16.27 -11.43
CA ILE A 25 0.01 -17.15 -12.51
C ILE A 25 0.89 -17.02 -13.75
N ALA A 26 1.16 -15.80 -14.21
CA ALA A 26 1.92 -15.57 -15.44
C ALA A 26 3.44 -15.66 -15.24
N ASP A 27 3.91 -15.71 -13.99
CA ASP A 27 5.33 -15.76 -13.59
C ASP A 27 6.19 -14.69 -14.26
N LYS A 28 5.66 -13.46 -14.38
CA LYS A 28 6.34 -12.31 -14.99
C LYS A 28 6.72 -11.27 -13.92
N PRO A 29 7.73 -11.53 -13.07
CA PRO A 29 8.06 -10.68 -11.92
C PRO A 29 8.37 -9.22 -12.32
N VAL A 30 9.03 -9.00 -13.46
CA VAL A 30 9.35 -7.66 -13.97
C VAL A 30 8.09 -6.87 -14.35
N LEU A 31 7.12 -7.50 -15.01
CA LEU A 31 5.86 -6.81 -15.35
C LEU A 31 5.01 -6.56 -14.09
N SER A 32 5.01 -7.49 -13.15
CA SER A 32 4.36 -7.32 -11.85
C SER A 32 4.93 -6.14 -11.07
N PHE A 33 6.27 -6.00 -11.07
CA PHE A 33 6.96 -4.85 -10.49
C PHE A 33 6.55 -3.54 -11.16
N ILE A 34 6.49 -3.49 -12.50
CA ILE A 34 6.09 -2.29 -13.24
C ILE A 34 4.67 -1.89 -12.89
N VAL A 35 3.72 -2.84 -12.84
CA VAL A 35 2.33 -2.57 -12.46
C VAL A 35 2.24 -2.00 -11.05
N ILE A 36 3.03 -2.53 -10.11
CA ILE A 36 3.11 -2.00 -8.74
C ILE A 36 3.70 -0.60 -8.69
N ALA A 37 4.85 -0.41 -9.34
CA ALA A 37 5.58 0.84 -9.32
C ALA A 37 4.75 1.97 -9.94
N VAL A 38 4.11 1.71 -11.09
CA VAL A 38 3.24 2.68 -11.76
C VAL A 38 2.00 2.96 -10.90
N GLY A 39 1.38 1.93 -10.32
CA GLY A 39 0.24 2.10 -9.41
C GLY A 39 0.55 3.00 -8.21
N GLY A 40 1.69 2.78 -7.56
CA GLY A 40 2.12 3.59 -6.40
C GLY A 40 2.58 5.01 -6.75
N VAL A 41 3.26 5.19 -7.89
CA VAL A 41 3.67 6.53 -8.36
C VAL A 41 2.47 7.37 -8.74
N THR A 42 1.47 6.77 -9.39
CA THR A 42 0.25 7.46 -9.82
C THR A 42 -0.54 7.94 -8.60
N ASP A 43 -0.67 7.11 -7.56
CA ASP A 43 -1.26 7.55 -6.29
C ASP A 43 -0.56 8.75 -5.66
N TYR A 44 0.76 8.69 -5.55
CA TYR A 44 1.53 9.76 -4.92
C TYR A 44 1.39 11.09 -5.68
N LEU A 45 1.41 11.03 -7.02
CA LEU A 45 1.25 12.21 -7.87
C LEU A 45 -0.16 12.77 -7.76
N ASP A 46 -1.19 11.93 -7.81
CA ASP A 46 -2.57 12.39 -7.77
C ASP A 46 -3.03 12.82 -6.39
N GLY A 47 -2.53 12.18 -5.33
CA GLY A 47 -2.72 12.63 -3.95
C GLY A 47 -2.07 14.00 -3.69
N LYS A 48 -1.01 14.36 -4.43
CA LYS A 48 -0.37 15.68 -4.37
C LYS A 48 -1.12 16.71 -5.22
N ILE A 49 -1.57 16.33 -6.41
CA ILE A 49 -2.34 17.20 -7.32
C ILE A 49 -3.74 17.48 -6.75
N ALA A 50 -4.44 16.49 -6.21
CA ALA A 50 -5.75 16.66 -5.59
C ALA A 50 -5.71 17.57 -4.35
N ARG A 51 -4.61 17.49 -3.56
CA ARG A 51 -4.34 18.42 -2.45
C ARG A 51 -4.04 19.83 -2.94
N ALA A 52 -3.31 19.97 -4.04
CA ALA A 52 -3.02 21.28 -4.64
C ALA A 52 -4.27 21.93 -5.27
N LEU A 53 -5.22 21.14 -5.78
CA LEU A 53 -6.43 21.61 -6.43
C LEU A 53 -7.64 21.77 -5.48
N ASN A 54 -7.50 21.50 -4.17
CA ASN A 54 -8.59 21.47 -3.20
C ASN A 54 -9.79 20.58 -3.63
N GLN A 55 -9.57 19.60 -4.51
CA GLN A 55 -10.60 18.70 -5.01
C GLN A 55 -10.56 17.36 -4.26
N THR A 56 -10.63 17.42 -2.94
CA THR A 56 -10.71 16.24 -2.08
C THR A 56 -12.16 15.76 -2.02
N SER A 57 -12.45 14.61 -2.63
CA SER A 57 -13.74 13.92 -2.49
C SER A 57 -13.78 13.18 -1.14
N GLU A 58 -14.83 13.39 -0.33
CA GLU A 58 -15.04 12.64 0.93
C GLU A 58 -15.11 11.12 0.71
N PHE A 59 -15.61 10.71 -0.46
CA PHE A 59 -15.71 9.30 -0.82
C PHE A 59 -14.32 8.71 -1.12
N GLY A 60 -13.51 9.43 -1.92
CA GLY A 60 -12.12 9.05 -2.20
C GLY A 60 -11.29 8.99 -0.92
N ALA A 61 -11.36 10.02 -0.07
CA ALA A 61 -10.59 10.10 1.17
C ALA A 61 -10.87 8.96 2.17
N LYS A 62 -12.08 8.38 2.17
CA LYS A 62 -12.42 7.21 3.01
C LYS A 62 -12.01 5.88 2.37
N PHE A 63 -12.06 5.78 1.05
CA PHE A 63 -11.76 4.53 0.33
C PHE A 63 -10.26 4.33 0.10
N ASP A 64 -9.51 5.42 -0.08
CA ASP A 64 -8.08 5.43 -0.37
C ASP A 64 -7.25 4.65 0.69
N PRO A 65 -7.46 4.82 2.02
CA PRO A 65 -6.72 4.05 3.02
C PRO A 65 -7.03 2.55 3.01
N SER A 66 -8.21 2.17 2.53
CA SER A 66 -8.63 0.76 2.46
C SER A 66 -8.03 0.07 1.24
N VAL A 67 -8.02 0.75 0.09
CA VAL A 67 -7.39 0.25 -1.13
C VAL A 67 -5.88 0.16 -0.97
N ASP A 68 -5.24 1.14 -0.32
CA ASP A 68 -3.80 1.06 -0.01
C ASP A 68 -3.44 -0.13 0.86
N ARG A 69 -4.23 -0.40 1.90
CA ARG A 69 -4.01 -1.57 2.77
C ARG A 69 -4.18 -2.88 2.01
N LEU A 70 -5.20 -2.98 1.15
CA LEU A 70 -5.39 -4.13 0.27
C LEU A 70 -4.22 -4.28 -0.70
N TYR A 71 -3.71 -3.17 -1.22
CA TYR A 71 -2.55 -3.15 -2.11
C TYR A 71 -1.32 -3.73 -1.42
N ILE A 72 -0.94 -3.18 -0.26
CA ILE A 72 0.23 -3.63 0.52
C ILE A 72 0.07 -5.09 0.96
N ALA A 73 -1.12 -5.47 1.45
CA ALA A 73 -1.39 -6.85 1.85
C ALA A 73 -1.23 -7.83 0.68
N SER A 74 -1.73 -7.46 -0.50
CA SER A 74 -1.62 -8.30 -1.71
C SER A 74 -0.16 -8.51 -2.12
N VAL A 75 0.67 -7.46 -2.05
CA VAL A 75 2.11 -7.56 -2.36
C VAL A 75 2.83 -8.48 -1.37
N ILE A 76 2.61 -8.27 -0.07
CA ILE A 76 3.28 -9.05 0.99
C ILE A 76 2.87 -10.53 0.91
N LEU A 77 1.58 -10.82 0.72
CA LEU A 77 1.08 -12.19 0.60
C LEU A 77 1.59 -12.87 -0.67
N ALA A 78 1.65 -12.14 -1.78
CA ALA A 78 2.17 -12.66 -3.04
C ALA A 78 3.66 -13.03 -2.89
N LEU A 79 4.48 -12.13 -2.34
CA LEU A 79 5.90 -12.39 -2.08
C LEU A 79 6.12 -13.57 -1.12
N ALA A 80 5.31 -13.66 -0.06
CA ALA A 80 5.38 -14.77 0.89
C ALA A 80 4.99 -16.13 0.26
N SER A 81 4.06 -16.14 -0.70
CA SER A 81 3.63 -17.36 -1.39
C SER A 81 4.69 -17.94 -2.34
N LYS A 82 5.67 -17.15 -2.74
CA LYS A 82 6.81 -17.54 -3.57
C LYS A 82 8.10 -17.71 -2.74
N ASP A 83 7.97 -17.81 -1.41
CA ASP A 83 9.07 -17.94 -0.44
C ASP A 83 10.12 -16.81 -0.45
N TYR A 84 9.84 -15.68 -1.12
CA TYR A 84 10.71 -14.51 -1.12
C TYR A 84 10.72 -13.77 0.22
N LEU A 85 9.61 -13.88 0.96
CA LEU A 85 9.46 -13.31 2.29
C LEU A 85 9.22 -14.42 3.31
N PRO A 86 9.98 -14.47 4.42
CA PRO A 86 9.66 -15.37 5.50
C PRO A 86 8.32 -14.96 6.12
N TRP A 87 7.45 -15.94 6.37
CA TRP A 87 6.13 -15.72 6.99
C TRP A 87 6.19 -15.01 8.34
N SER A 88 7.30 -15.14 9.07
CA SER A 88 7.56 -14.38 10.30
C SER A 88 7.53 -12.86 10.07
N LEU A 89 8.04 -12.38 8.93
CA LEU A 89 8.05 -10.96 8.58
C LEU A 89 6.64 -10.48 8.18
N VAL A 90 5.87 -11.31 7.47
CA VAL A 90 4.47 -11.06 7.15
C VAL A 90 3.65 -10.87 8.43
N ILE A 91 3.78 -11.81 9.36
CA ILE A 91 3.09 -11.79 10.65
C ILE A 91 3.50 -10.55 11.45
N ALA A 92 4.79 -10.19 11.46
CA ALA A 92 5.27 -9.00 12.16
C ALA A 92 4.66 -7.70 11.60
N ILE A 93 4.52 -7.59 10.26
CA ILE A 93 3.90 -6.43 9.62
C ILE A 93 2.41 -6.35 9.97
N ILE A 94 1.68 -7.47 9.86
CA ILE A 94 0.25 -7.53 10.20
C ILE A 94 0.05 -7.18 11.68
N ALA A 95 0.89 -7.72 12.58
CA ALA A 95 0.82 -7.43 14.01
C ALA A 95 1.06 -5.93 14.29
N ARG A 96 2.06 -5.31 13.64
CA ARG A 96 2.32 -3.87 13.76
C ARG A 96 1.11 -3.04 13.34
N ASP A 97 0.49 -3.36 12.20
CA ASP A 97 -0.67 -2.64 11.69
C ASP A 97 -1.90 -2.82 12.60
N PHE A 98 -2.07 -4.02 13.16
CA PHE A 98 -3.12 -4.30 14.13
C PHE A 98 -2.93 -3.50 15.43
N ILE A 99 -1.69 -3.42 15.95
CA ILE A 99 -1.36 -2.59 17.12
C ILE A 99 -1.64 -1.11 16.83
N LEU A 100 -1.23 -0.60 15.67
CA LEU A 100 -1.52 0.78 15.26
C LEU A 100 -3.02 1.05 15.19
N LEU A 101 -3.81 0.11 14.64
CA LEU A 101 -5.26 0.21 14.58
C LEU A 101 -5.87 0.27 15.99
N LEU A 102 -5.44 -0.61 16.89
CA LEU A 102 -5.90 -0.62 18.28
C LEU A 102 -5.56 0.69 19.00
N VAL A 103 -4.35 1.22 18.80
CA VAL A 103 -3.93 2.50 19.38
C VAL A 103 -4.77 3.66 18.85
N VAL A 104 -5.11 3.68 17.57
CA VAL A 104 -6.00 4.70 16.98
C VAL A 104 -7.43 4.58 17.54
N ILE A 105 -7.97 3.36 17.63
CA ILE A 105 -9.31 3.11 18.21
C ILE A 105 -9.34 3.52 19.68
N TYR A 106 -8.34 3.14 20.46
CA TYR A 106 -8.22 3.49 21.87
C TYR A 106 -8.19 5.01 22.08
N GLN A 107 -7.37 5.73 21.30
CA GLN A 107 -7.32 7.19 21.36
C GLN A 107 -8.65 7.84 20.97
N LYS A 108 -9.34 7.30 19.95
CA LYS A 108 -10.65 7.79 19.52
C LYS A 108 -11.72 7.61 20.61
N ILE A 109 -11.72 6.47 21.31
CA ILE A 109 -12.65 6.20 22.41
C ILE A 109 -12.34 7.09 23.62
N ARG A 110 -11.06 7.30 23.93
CA ARG A 110 -10.61 8.06 25.10
C ARG A 110 -10.49 9.59 24.87
N LYS A 111 -10.76 10.08 23.66
CA LYS A 111 -10.59 11.50 23.24
C LYS A 111 -9.20 12.07 23.57
N VAL A 112 -8.17 11.23 23.56
CA VAL A 112 -6.78 11.64 23.79
C VAL A 112 -6.24 12.22 22.49
N PRO A 113 -5.47 13.32 22.51
CA PRO A 113 -4.82 13.84 21.32
C PRO A 113 -3.97 12.74 20.66
N PHE A 114 -4.01 12.70 19.32
CA PHE A 114 -3.27 11.70 18.55
C PHE A 114 -1.77 11.80 18.85
N LEU A 115 -1.15 10.67 19.18
CA LEU A 115 0.31 10.56 19.32
C LEU A 115 0.98 11.06 18.03
N GLU A 116 1.87 12.04 18.18
CA GLU A 116 2.66 12.55 17.05
C GLU A 116 3.50 11.43 16.45
N VAL A 117 3.26 11.15 15.17
CA VAL A 117 4.00 10.13 14.41
C VAL A 117 5.47 10.53 14.32
N THR A 118 6.32 9.78 15.05
CA THR A 118 7.77 9.98 15.03
C THR A 118 8.32 9.75 13.63
N TYR A 119 9.22 10.62 13.16
CA TYR A 119 9.86 10.53 11.84
C TYR A 119 10.55 9.17 11.58
N LEU A 120 11.01 8.49 12.64
CA LEU A 120 11.54 7.13 12.60
C LEU A 120 10.55 6.10 12.02
N GLY A 121 9.26 6.20 12.36
CA GLY A 121 8.23 5.29 11.83
C GLY A 121 7.94 5.51 10.35
N LYS A 122 8.05 6.77 9.88
CA LYS A 122 7.97 7.10 8.45
C LYS A 122 9.18 6.54 7.70
N ALA A 123 10.38 6.72 8.23
CA ALA A 123 11.62 6.23 7.61
C ALA A 123 11.64 4.70 7.47
N ALA A 124 11.21 3.95 8.49
CA ALA A 124 11.13 2.48 8.42
C ALA A 124 10.14 2.01 7.34
N THR A 125 9.01 2.71 7.20
CA THR A 125 8.00 2.39 6.17
C THR A 125 8.52 2.71 4.77
N PHE A 126 9.23 3.84 4.58
CA PHE A 126 9.92 4.16 3.33
C PHE A 126 10.94 3.09 2.94
N ASN A 127 11.67 2.56 3.91
CA ASN A 127 12.68 1.55 3.66
C ASN A 127 12.05 0.22 3.20
N LEU A 128 10.96 -0.21 3.83
CA LEU A 128 10.17 -1.37 3.38
C LEU A 128 9.61 -1.18 1.97
N LEU A 129 9.12 0.02 1.66
CA LEU A 129 8.46 0.33 0.39
C LEU A 129 9.44 0.32 -0.79
N TYR A 130 10.73 0.62 -0.58
CA TYR A 130 11.77 0.47 -1.60
C TYR A 130 12.42 -0.92 -1.59
N ALA A 131 12.51 -1.59 -0.43
CA ALA A 131 13.11 -2.92 -0.34
C ALA A 131 12.30 -4.00 -1.07
N PHE A 132 10.96 -4.01 -0.96
CA PHE A 132 10.12 -5.04 -1.59
C PHE A 132 10.17 -5.02 -3.13
N PRO A 133 10.07 -3.86 -3.79
CA PRO A 133 10.23 -3.78 -5.23
C PRO A 133 11.62 -4.21 -5.69
N PHE A 134 12.69 -3.86 -4.97
CA PHE A 134 14.05 -4.28 -5.33
C PHE A 134 14.27 -5.78 -5.14
N LEU A 135 13.58 -6.41 -4.19
CA LEU A 135 13.65 -7.84 -3.99
C LEU A 135 13.08 -8.61 -5.20
N LEU A 136 12.04 -8.08 -5.85
CA LEU A 136 11.45 -8.65 -7.08
C LEU A 136 12.41 -8.67 -8.28
N LEU A 137 13.45 -7.82 -8.29
CA LEU A 137 14.46 -7.78 -9.35
C LEU A 137 15.59 -8.79 -9.14
N LYS A 138 15.68 -9.40 -7.95
CA LYS A 138 16.74 -10.36 -7.63
C LYS A 138 16.54 -11.72 -8.33
N ASP A 139 15.31 -12.11 -8.66
CA ASP A 139 14.97 -13.39 -9.31
C ASP A 139 15.14 -13.42 -10.82
N THR A 140 15.76 -12.40 -11.41
CA THR A 140 16.00 -12.36 -12.85
C THR A 140 17.28 -13.07 -13.30
N ASN A 141 17.87 -13.95 -12.47
CA ASN A 141 19.08 -14.73 -12.79
C ASN A 141 18.86 -16.23 -12.66
#